data_AF-A0A2H4ZBE7-F1
#
_entry.id   AF-A0A2H4ZBE7-F1
#
_cell.length_a   1.000
_cell.length_b   1.000
_cell.length_c   1.000
_cell.angle_alpha   90.00
_cell.angle_beta   90.00
_cell.angle_gamma   90.00
#
_symmetry.space_group_name_H-M   'P 1'
#
loop_
_entity.id
_entity.type
_entity.pdbx_description
1 polymer ?
#
loop_
_entity_poly.entity_id
_entity_poly.type
_entity_poly.pdbx_seq_one_letter_code
_entity_poly.pdbx_strand_id
1 'polypeptide(L)'
;MKNCLWLTLASVMTQGCDILPKGTTSRIAVTMWWFFSLILVSSYIANLTVFLSIDRTEPVIDGAEALAGQSKVKYGVVNGGSTMAFFRDSNFSTYQRMWVNMDSSGPSVFESNNLAGMRRVQTSQGKYAFIMESTQIEY
;
A
#
# COMPACT_ATOMS: atom_id res chain seq x y z
N MET A 1 -11.13 -38.49 -30.19
CA MET A 1 -11.54 -37.45 -29.21
C MET A 1 -10.43 -37.04 -28.23
N LYS A 2 -9.62 -37.96 -27.68
CA LYS A 2 -8.50 -37.61 -26.78
C LYS A 2 -7.47 -36.65 -27.41
N ASN A 3 -7.18 -36.83 -28.70
CA ASN A 3 -6.22 -35.98 -29.42
C ASN A 3 -6.71 -34.53 -29.64
N CYS A 4 -8.03 -34.31 -29.77
CA CYS A 4 -8.58 -32.96 -29.95
C CYS A 4 -8.56 -32.16 -28.64
N LEU A 5 -8.90 -32.81 -27.52
CA LEU A 5 -8.82 -32.20 -26.19
C LEU A 5 -7.36 -31.86 -25.81
N TRP A 6 -6.42 -32.75 -26.13
CA TRP A 6 -5.00 -32.50 -25.95
C TRP A 6 -4.50 -31.34 -26.83
N LEU A 7 -4.98 -31.24 -28.07
CA LEU A 7 -4.60 -30.17 -28.99
C LEU A 7 -5.21 -28.81 -28.59
N THR A 8 -6.45 -28.79 -28.06
CA THR A 8 -7.05 -27.56 -27.49
C THR A 8 -6.35 -27.15 -26.21
N LEU A 9 -5.96 -28.10 -25.35
CA LEU A 9 -5.28 -27.82 -24.08
C LEU A 9 -3.83 -27.37 -24.31
N ALA A 10 -3.11 -27.99 -25.26
CA ALA A 10 -1.76 -27.59 -25.67
C ALA A 10 -1.76 -26.22 -26.37
N SER A 11 -2.78 -25.92 -27.19
CA SER A 11 -2.96 -24.60 -27.80
C SER A 11 -3.24 -23.50 -26.78
N VAL A 12 -3.90 -23.82 -25.66
CA VAL A 12 -4.14 -22.90 -24.54
C VAL A 12 -2.88 -22.71 -23.69
N MET A 13 -2.07 -23.75 -23.49
CA MET A 13 -0.87 -23.70 -22.66
C MET A 13 0.37 -23.11 -23.36
N THR A 14 0.24 -22.54 -24.57
CA THR A 14 1.37 -22.02 -25.37
C THR A 14 2.51 -23.05 -25.56
N GLN A 15 2.24 -24.34 -25.38
CA GLN A 15 3.16 -25.39 -25.78
C GLN A 15 2.98 -25.63 -27.27
N GLY A 16 4.03 -25.33 -28.05
CA GLY A 16 4.04 -25.54 -29.49
C GLY A 16 3.59 -26.97 -29.82
N CYS A 17 2.45 -27.10 -30.49
CA CYS A 17 1.94 -28.40 -30.89
C CYS A 17 2.56 -28.74 -32.26
N ASP A 18 3.33 -29.82 -32.33
CA ASP A 18 4.00 -30.33 -33.55
C ASP A 18 3.04 -30.88 -34.64
N ILE A 19 1.76 -30.49 -34.60
CA ILE A 19 0.76 -30.84 -35.62
C ILE A 19 0.55 -29.61 -36.50
N LEU A 20 1.38 -29.51 -37.54
CA LEU A 20 1.26 -28.50 -38.60
C LEU A 20 -0.07 -28.68 -39.35
N PRO A 21 -1.01 -27.73 -39.26
CA PRO A 21 -2.19 -27.73 -40.10
C PRO A 21 -1.75 -27.44 -41.55
N LYS A 22 -2.04 -28.37 -42.48
CA LYS A 22 -1.64 -28.24 -43.90
C LYS A 22 -2.45 -27.18 -44.68
N GLY A 23 -3.56 -26.67 -44.12
CA GLY A 23 -4.43 -25.69 -44.77
C GLY A 23 -4.18 -24.24 -44.31
N THR A 24 -4.25 -23.27 -45.23
CA THR A 24 -4.03 -21.83 -44.95
C THR A 24 -5.07 -21.26 -43.97
N THR A 25 -6.32 -21.71 -44.06
CA THR A 25 -7.43 -21.25 -43.20
C THR A 25 -7.29 -21.71 -41.74
N SER A 26 -6.76 -22.92 -41.49
CA SER A 26 -6.54 -23.40 -40.13
C SER A 26 -5.37 -22.70 -39.44
N ARG A 27 -4.38 -22.19 -40.19
CA ARG A 27 -3.33 -21.33 -39.63
C ARG A 27 -3.90 -20.00 -39.12
N ILE A 28 -4.79 -19.36 -39.90
CA ILE A 28 -5.43 -18.10 -39.50
C ILE A 28 -6.27 -18.29 -38.22
N ALA A 29 -7.07 -19.36 -38.16
CA ALA A 29 -7.87 -19.67 -36.97
C ALA A 29 -7.00 -19.90 -35.71
N VAL A 30 -5.88 -20.62 -35.83
CA VAL A 30 -4.94 -20.83 -34.72
C VAL A 30 -4.26 -19.53 -34.30
N THR A 31 -3.89 -18.65 -35.22
CA THR A 31 -3.29 -17.35 -34.88
C THR A 31 -4.28 -16.40 -34.20
N MET A 32 -5.55 -16.36 -34.63
CA MET A 32 -6.58 -15.58 -33.96
C MET A 32 -6.86 -16.12 -32.55
N TRP A 33 -6.88 -17.45 -32.40
CA TRP A 33 -7.05 -18.09 -31.10
C TRP A 33 -5.86 -17.83 -30.17
N TRP A 34 -4.63 -17.87 -30.69
CA TRP A 34 -3.42 -17.56 -29.94
C TRP A 34 -3.40 -16.10 -29.48
N PHE A 35 -3.81 -15.17 -30.34
CA PHE A 35 -3.93 -13.75 -30.00
C PHE A 35 -4.97 -13.51 -28.90
N PHE A 36 -6.13 -14.16 -28.99
CA PHE A 36 -7.15 -14.11 -27.94
C PHE A 36 -6.62 -14.65 -26.60
N SER A 37 -5.88 -15.77 -26.64
CA SER A 37 -5.30 -16.38 -25.45
C SER A 37 -4.23 -15.50 -24.80
N LEU A 38 -3.40 -14.82 -25.61
CA LEU A 38 -2.44 -13.85 -25.11
C LEU A 38 -3.12 -12.68 -24.40
N ILE A 39 -4.20 -12.13 -24.96
CA ILE A 39 -4.94 -11.02 -24.32
C ILE A 39 -5.48 -11.47 -22.96
N LEU A 40 -6.07 -12.66 -22.87
CA LEU A 40 -6.57 -13.22 -21.60
C LEU A 40 -5.47 -13.38 -20.56
N VAL A 41 -4.33 -13.96 -20.93
CA VAL A 41 -3.19 -14.16 -20.03
C VAL A 41 -2.59 -12.81 -19.61
N SER A 42 -2.46 -11.86 -20.54
CA SER A 42 -1.99 -10.51 -20.22
C SER A 42 -2.93 -9.78 -19.27
N SER A 43 -4.25 -9.90 -19.42
CA SER A 43 -5.21 -9.31 -18.45
C SER A 43 -5.15 -10.00 -17.09
N TYR A 44 -4.94 -11.32 -17.05
CA TYR A 44 -4.76 -12.06 -15.80
C TYR A 44 -3.45 -11.67 -15.10
N ILE A 45 -2.34 -11.59 -15.84
CA ILE A 45 -1.05 -11.11 -15.32
C ILE A 45 -1.19 -9.66 -14.88
N ALA A 46 -1.87 -8.78 -15.62
CA ALA A 46 -2.08 -7.39 -15.22
C ALA A 46 -2.87 -7.29 -13.91
N ASN A 47 -3.97 -8.04 -13.76
CA ASN A 47 -4.73 -8.05 -12.50
C ASN A 47 -3.92 -8.64 -11.33
N LEU A 48 -3.12 -9.67 -11.60
CA LEU A 48 -2.21 -10.27 -10.63
C LEU A 48 -1.06 -9.33 -10.25
N THR A 49 -0.48 -8.63 -11.22
CA THR A 49 0.57 -7.63 -11.03
C THR A 49 0.01 -6.43 -10.29
N VAL A 50 -1.20 -5.97 -10.58
CA VAL A 50 -1.88 -4.94 -9.77
C VAL A 50 -2.03 -5.43 -8.34
N PHE A 51 -2.41 -6.68 -8.10
CA PHE A 51 -2.45 -7.23 -6.75
C PHE A 51 -1.06 -7.31 -6.08
N LEU A 52 -0.02 -7.68 -6.82
CA LEU A 52 1.34 -7.85 -6.31
C LEU A 52 2.07 -6.50 -6.11
N SER A 53 1.79 -5.52 -6.97
CA SER A 53 2.33 -4.16 -6.93
C SER A 53 1.50 -3.22 -6.06
N ILE A 54 0.34 -3.66 -5.55
CA ILE A 54 -0.21 -3.10 -4.32
C ILE A 54 0.73 -3.54 -3.20
N ASP A 55 1.88 -2.87 -3.12
CA ASP A 55 2.50 -2.61 -1.85
C ASP A 55 1.41 -1.93 -1.02
N ARG A 56 0.98 -2.61 0.04
CA ARG A 56 0.12 -2.00 1.05
C ARG A 56 0.97 -0.99 1.80
N THR A 57 1.25 0.14 1.16
CA THR A 57 1.69 1.36 1.82
C THR A 57 0.48 1.87 2.61
N GLU A 58 0.17 1.17 3.70
CA GLU A 58 -0.79 1.64 4.67
C GLU A 58 -0.29 2.95 5.31
N PRO A 59 -1.23 3.77 5.76
CA PRO A 59 -2.00 4.69 4.95
C PRO A 59 -1.20 5.98 4.69
N VAL A 60 -1.42 6.61 3.54
CA VAL A 60 -1.17 8.05 3.42
C VAL A 60 -2.12 8.71 4.41
N ILE A 61 -1.60 9.06 5.58
CA ILE A 61 -2.31 9.86 6.56
C ILE A 61 -2.37 11.26 5.96
N ASP A 62 -3.43 11.53 5.20
CA ASP A 62 -3.59 12.76 4.42
C ASP A 62 -3.94 13.98 5.30
N GLY A 63 -4.10 13.77 6.63
CA GLY A 63 -4.35 14.86 7.57
C GLY A 63 -4.41 14.46 9.04
N ALA A 64 -4.32 15.48 9.90
CA ALA A 64 -4.44 15.34 11.36
C ALA A 64 -5.81 14.78 11.80
N GLU A 65 -6.86 15.01 11.00
CA GLU A 65 -8.20 14.48 11.25
C GLU A 65 -8.26 12.96 11.08
N ALA A 66 -7.55 12.42 10.08
CA ALA A 66 -7.41 10.98 9.92
C ALA A 66 -6.65 10.36 11.09
N LEU A 67 -5.59 11.01 11.60
CA LEU A 67 -4.89 10.59 12.83
C LEU A 67 -5.80 10.63 14.05
N ALA A 68 -6.61 11.68 14.20
CA ALA A 68 -7.53 11.81 15.33
C ALA A 68 -8.64 10.75 15.28
N GLY A 69 -9.00 10.26 14.08
CA GLY A 69 -10.03 9.26 13.83
C GLY A 69 -9.62 7.82 14.10
N GLN A 70 -8.33 7.50 14.00
CA GLN A 70 -7.81 6.14 14.10
C GLN A 70 -6.95 5.93 15.36
N SER A 71 -6.95 4.71 15.88
CA SER A 71 -6.16 4.29 17.06
C SER A 71 -5.00 3.35 16.71
N LYS A 72 -4.79 3.04 15.42
CA LYS A 72 -3.77 2.08 14.95
C LYS A 72 -2.37 2.70 14.96
N VAL A 73 -2.23 3.99 14.63
CA VAL A 73 -0.98 4.74 14.69
C VAL A 73 -1.01 5.68 15.89
N LYS A 74 -0.08 5.49 16.83
CA LYS A 74 0.09 6.41 17.95
C LYS A 74 0.81 7.68 17.48
N TYR A 75 0.52 8.81 18.07
CA TYR A 75 1.19 10.07 17.75
C TYR A 75 1.65 10.80 19.00
N GLY A 76 2.74 11.54 18.89
CA GLY A 76 3.36 12.23 20.02
C GLY A 76 4.18 13.44 19.62
N VAL A 77 4.55 14.22 20.64
CA VAL A 77 5.30 15.49 20.56
C VAL A 77 6.41 15.50 21.61
N VAL A 78 7.32 16.47 21.50
CA VAL A 78 8.33 16.71 22.55
C VAL A 78 7.67 17.20 23.84
N ASN A 79 8.08 16.60 24.96
CA ASN A 79 7.65 17.00 26.29
C ASN A 79 8.16 18.42 26.63
N GLY A 80 7.25 19.32 26.99
CA GLY A 80 7.57 20.72 27.27
C GLY A 80 7.85 21.58 26.04
N GLY A 81 7.60 21.07 24.82
CA GLY A 81 7.74 21.82 23.58
C GLY A 81 6.56 22.77 23.30
N SER A 82 6.77 23.76 22.43
CA SER A 82 5.71 24.66 21.95
C SER A 82 4.54 23.91 21.27
N THR A 83 4.85 22.84 20.53
CA THR A 83 3.86 21.97 19.89
C THR A 83 2.96 21.26 20.90
N MET A 84 3.48 20.92 22.09
CA MET A 84 2.67 20.34 23.17
C MET A 84 1.67 21.36 23.72
N ALA A 85 2.13 22.58 23.99
CA ALA A 85 1.26 23.67 24.45
C ALA A 85 0.18 23.99 23.40
N PHE A 86 0.53 23.97 22.11
CA PHE A 86 -0.43 24.16 21.02
C PHE A 86 -1.57 23.15 21.06
N PHE A 87 -1.30 21.84 21.21
CA PHE A 87 -2.36 20.84 21.27
C PHE A 87 -3.22 20.94 22.54
N ARG A 88 -2.63 21.37 23.66
CA ARG A 88 -3.33 21.57 24.93
C ARG A 88 -4.26 22.78 24.91
N ASP A 89 -3.78 23.91 24.38
CA ASP A 89 -4.48 25.20 24.42
C ASP A 89 -5.27 25.50 23.13
N SER A 90 -5.28 24.56 22.18
CA SER A 90 -6.01 24.72 20.93
C SER A 90 -7.53 24.85 21.16
N ASN A 91 -8.17 25.74 20.39
CA ASN A 91 -9.62 25.89 20.38
C ASN A 91 -10.32 25.00 19.32
N PHE A 92 -9.56 24.19 18.59
CA PHE A 92 -10.12 23.30 17.57
C PHE A 92 -10.42 21.92 18.17
N SER A 93 -11.65 21.44 18.01
CA SER A 93 -12.13 20.19 18.62
C SER A 93 -11.28 18.98 18.22
N THR A 94 -10.77 18.93 16.99
CA THR A 94 -9.91 17.83 16.52
C THR A 94 -8.59 17.79 17.28
N TYR A 95 -7.95 18.94 17.52
CA TYR A 95 -6.67 19.01 18.22
C TYR A 95 -6.82 18.75 19.73
N GLN A 96 -7.91 19.21 20.34
CA GLN A 96 -8.25 18.85 21.72
C GLN A 96 -8.46 17.34 21.87
N ARG A 97 -9.14 16.69 20.90
CA ARG A 97 -9.30 15.24 20.91
C ARG A 97 -7.98 14.51 20.73
N MET A 98 -7.08 15.02 19.88
CA MET A 98 -5.72 14.51 19.75
C MET A 98 -4.95 14.65 21.07
N TRP A 99 -5.05 15.78 21.77
CA TRP A 99 -4.41 15.97 23.07
C TRP A 99 -4.89 14.95 24.11
N VAL A 100 -6.21 14.77 24.24
CA VAL A 100 -6.80 13.78 25.16
C VAL A 100 -6.31 12.38 24.83
N ASN A 101 -6.24 12.02 23.55
CA ASN A 101 -5.71 10.73 23.11
C ASN A 101 -4.21 10.57 23.42
N MET A 102 -3.41 11.63 23.30
CA MET A 102 -1.99 11.62 23.65
C MET A 102 -1.80 11.43 25.16
N ASP A 103 -2.58 12.15 25.97
CA ASP A 103 -2.52 12.11 27.44
C ASP A 103 -3.03 10.77 27.99
N SER A 104 -4.09 10.21 27.39
CA SER A 104 -4.64 8.91 27.79
C SER A 104 -3.83 7.71 27.29
N SER A 105 -2.83 7.93 26.42
CA SER A 105 -2.05 6.84 25.83
C SER A 105 -0.94 6.36 26.77
N GLY A 106 -1.11 5.18 27.36
CA GLY A 106 -0.02 4.41 27.98
C GLY A 106 0.62 3.43 26.97
N PRO A 107 1.95 3.28 26.87
CA PRO A 107 3.05 4.07 27.44
C PRO A 107 3.22 5.45 26.79
N SER A 108 3.96 6.35 27.47
CA SER A 108 4.20 7.74 27.05
C SER A 108 4.45 7.85 25.55
N VAL A 109 3.61 8.63 24.87
CA VAL A 109 3.83 9.06 23.49
C VAL A 109 4.74 10.29 23.41
N PHE A 110 4.97 10.96 24.54
CA PHE A 110 5.85 12.12 24.58
C PHE A 110 7.31 11.71 24.61
N GLU A 111 8.12 12.49 23.90
CA GLU A 111 9.56 12.28 23.75
C GLU A 111 10.34 13.40 24.41
N SER A 112 11.57 13.12 24.85
CA SER A 112 12.41 14.14 25.51
C SER A 112 13.04 15.13 24.52
N ASN A 113 13.28 14.70 23.28
CA ASN A 113 13.94 15.52 22.27
C ASN A 113 13.56 15.06 20.85
N ASN A 114 13.74 15.93 19.84
CA ASN A 114 13.40 15.63 18.45
C ASN A 114 14.14 14.40 17.90
N LEU A 115 15.42 14.26 18.24
CA LEU A 115 16.24 13.10 17.85
C LEU A 115 15.71 11.79 18.44
N ALA A 116 15.15 11.82 19.66
CA ALA A 116 14.54 10.65 20.27
C ALA A 116 13.24 10.27 19.55
N GLY A 117 12.41 11.28 19.22
CA GLY A 117 11.20 11.09 18.41
C GLY A 117 11.48 10.51 17.03
N MET A 118 12.48 11.02 16.32
CA MET A 118 12.91 10.49 15.02
C MET A 118 13.33 9.02 15.11
N ARG A 119 14.17 8.66 16.09
CA ARG A 119 14.59 7.26 16.28
C ARG A 119 13.41 6.35 16.58
N ARG A 120 12.44 6.83 17.37
CA ARG A 120 11.22 6.07 17.68
C ARG A 120 10.38 5.85 16.43
N VAL A 121 10.19 6.86 15.57
CA VAL A 121 9.49 6.70 14.29
C VAL A 121 10.17 5.65 13.41
N GLN A 122 11.49 5.72 13.27
CA GLN A 122 12.27 4.74 12.50
C GLN A 122 12.13 3.32 13.06
N THR A 123 12.13 3.17 14.39
CA THR A 123 11.98 1.86 15.05
C THR A 123 10.56 1.32 14.98
N SER A 124 9.56 2.19 14.88
CA SER A 124 8.14 1.83 15.00
C SER A 124 7.49 1.35 13.69
N GLN A 125 8.23 1.30 12.58
CA GLN A 125 7.76 0.77 11.28
C GLN A 125 6.36 1.28 10.89
N GLY A 126 6.13 2.59 10.99
CA GLY A 126 4.86 3.23 10.61
C GLY A 126 3.72 3.15 11.65
N LYS A 127 3.95 2.57 12.83
CA LYS A 127 2.95 2.51 13.93
C LYS A 127 3.01 3.70 14.89
N TYR A 128 3.97 4.60 14.69
CA TYR A 128 4.14 5.82 15.48
C TYR A 128 4.46 7.00 14.57
N ALA A 129 3.76 8.11 14.77
CA ALA A 129 3.98 9.38 14.12
C ALA A 129 4.53 10.40 15.12
N PHE A 130 5.53 11.16 14.71
CA PHE A 130 6.11 12.23 15.54
C PHE A 130 5.83 13.57 14.89
N ILE A 131 5.26 14.49 15.67
CA ILE A 131 4.89 15.82 15.20
C ILE A 131 6.01 16.78 15.64
N MET A 132 6.69 17.35 14.66
CA MET A 132 7.78 18.33 14.84
C MET A 132 7.62 19.51 13.89
N GLU A 133 8.40 20.56 14.12
CA GLU A 133 8.37 21.78 13.32
C GLU A 133 8.88 21.51 11.89
N SER A 134 8.25 22.13 10.87
CA SER A 134 8.53 21.84 9.46
C SER A 134 9.98 22.11 9.04
N THR A 135 10.61 23.11 9.65
CA THR A 135 12.03 23.46 9.40
C THR A 135 13.00 22.35 9.80
N GLN A 136 12.58 21.42 10.66
CA GLN A 136 13.38 20.27 11.11
C GLN A 136 13.10 18.99 10.31
N ILE A 137 12.11 18.99 9.43
CA ILE A 137 11.73 17.84 8.59
C ILE A 137 12.44 17.88 7.23
N GLU A 138 12.72 19.07 6.70
CA GLU A 138 13.36 19.27 5.38
C GLU A 138 14.90 19.11 5.37
N TYR A 139 15.53 18.96 6.54
CA TYR A 139 16.99 18.84 6.71
C TYR A 139 17.39 17.44 7.21
#